data_AF-A0A2L1KUG3-F1
#
_entry.id   AF-A0A2L1KUG3-F1
#
_cell.length_a   1.000
_cell.length_b   1.000
_cell.length_c   1.000
_cell.angle_alpha   90.00
_cell.angle_beta   90.00
_cell.angle_gamma   90.00
#
_symmetry.space_group_name_H-M   'P 1'
#
loop_
_entity.id
_entity.type
_entity.pdbx_description
1 polymer ?
#
loop_
_entity_poly.entity_id
_entity_poly.type
_entity_poly.pdbx_seq_one_letter_code
_entity_poly.pdbx_strand_id
1 'polypeptide(L)'
;MPDLEYYLLSPASHKGVENEHANSGRMLDRYLNTNGRWSAFPPKKNISLLYWNSRDEILKSAEIAINSGRNVHICKISTTEKVNQDRMINYNENHLSCLTGYIK
;
A
#
# COMPACT_ATOMS: atom_id res chain seq x y z
N MET A 1 -4.79 20.49 -9.48
CA MET A 1 -5.45 19.63 -8.49
C MET A 1 -4.72 19.81 -7.18
N PRO A 2 -5.39 19.91 -6.02
CA PRO A 2 -4.70 20.00 -4.74
C PRO A 2 -3.88 18.73 -4.48
N ASP A 3 -2.81 18.86 -3.70
CA ASP A 3 -2.11 17.70 -3.13
C ASP A 3 -3.08 16.95 -2.22
N LEU A 4 -3.35 15.69 -2.55
CA LEU A 4 -4.07 14.79 -1.67
C LEU A 4 -3.07 13.93 -0.93
N GLU A 5 -3.20 13.91 0.40
CA GLU A 5 -2.37 13.12 1.28
C GLU A 5 -3.04 11.79 1.59
N TYR A 6 -2.27 10.71 1.54
CA TYR A 6 -2.75 9.35 1.73
C TYR A 6 -1.88 8.64 2.77
N TYR A 7 -2.52 7.95 3.72
CA TYR A 7 -1.84 6.97 4.56
C TYR A 7 -1.92 5.60 3.89
N LEU A 8 -0.80 4.90 3.73
CA LEU A 8 -0.73 3.57 3.12
C LEU A 8 0.13 2.60 3.94
N LEU A 9 -0.16 1.31 3.81
CA LEU A 9 0.69 0.25 4.33
C LEU A 9 1.72 -0.15 3.27
N SER A 10 2.98 -0.25 3.69
CA SER A 10 4.13 -0.68 2.89
C SER A 10 4.77 -1.91 3.53
N PRO A 11 5.40 -2.84 2.79
CA PRO A 11 6.13 -3.93 3.41
C PRO A 11 7.40 -3.40 4.09
N ALA A 12 7.62 -3.80 5.34
CA ALA A 12 8.84 -3.42 6.08
C ALA A 12 10.11 -4.13 5.56
N SER A 13 9.93 -5.34 5.03
CA SER A 13 10.95 -6.06 4.29
C SER A 13 10.26 -6.83 3.18
N HIS A 14 10.84 -6.82 1.99
CA HIS A 14 10.34 -7.58 0.87
C HIS A 14 11.51 -7.97 0.00
N LYS A 15 11.92 -9.24 0.05
CA LYS A 15 13.05 -9.77 -0.73
C LYS A 15 12.99 -9.39 -2.20
N GLY A 16 11.78 -9.31 -2.77
CA GLY A 16 11.60 -8.86 -4.16
C GLY A 16 11.96 -7.38 -4.40
N VAL A 17 11.72 -6.50 -3.42
CA VAL A 17 12.13 -5.08 -3.48
C VAL A 17 13.64 -4.96 -3.28
N GLU A 18 14.18 -5.68 -2.29
CA GLU A 18 15.61 -5.72 -2.01
C GLU A 18 16.40 -6.23 -3.24
N ASN A 19 15.92 -7.29 -3.88
CA ASN A 19 16.52 -7.83 -5.11
C ASN A 19 16.38 -6.87 -6.30
N GLU A 20 15.26 -6.16 -6.45
CA GLU A 20 15.09 -5.16 -7.51
C GLU A 20 16.09 -4.01 -7.32
N HIS A 21 16.26 -3.54 -6.09
CA HIS A 21 17.23 -2.52 -5.75
C HIS A 21 18.66 -2.97 -6.05
N ALA A 22 19.03 -4.17 -5.61
CA ALA A 22 20.36 -4.72 -5.84
C ALA A 22 20.69 -4.90 -7.34
N ASN A 23 19.72 -5.28 -8.16
CA ASN A 23 19.94 -5.56 -9.58
C ASN A 23 19.83 -4.34 -10.49
N SER A 24 18.98 -3.37 -10.16
CA SER A 24 18.65 -2.26 -11.07
C SER A 24 19.04 -0.88 -10.53
N GLY A 25 19.43 -0.79 -9.25
CA GLY A 25 19.63 0.47 -8.54
C GLY A 25 18.34 1.26 -8.30
N ARG A 26 17.18 0.75 -8.74
CA ARG A 26 15.87 1.41 -8.57
C ARG A 26 15.15 0.82 -7.38
N MET A 27 14.60 1.70 -6.55
CA MET A 27 13.70 1.33 -5.45
C MET A 27 12.34 1.93 -5.77
N LEU A 28 11.39 1.08 -6.13
CA LEU A 28 10.00 1.48 -6.26
C LEU A 28 9.29 1.24 -4.94
N ASP A 29 8.69 2.30 -4.39
CA ASP A 29 7.83 2.17 -3.22
C ASP A 29 6.70 1.21 -3.52
N ARG A 30 6.38 0.36 -2.54
CA ARG A 30 5.29 -0.61 -2.66
C ARG A 30 4.28 -0.43 -1.56
N TYR A 31 3.01 -0.52 -1.95
CA TYR A 31 1.89 -0.35 -1.05
C TYR A 31 0.88 -1.47 -1.22
N LEU A 32 0.05 -1.66 -0.19
CA LEU A 32 -1.00 -2.66 -0.20
C LEU A 32 -2.04 -2.34 -1.27
N ASN A 33 -2.43 -3.35 -2.05
CA ASN A 33 -3.49 -3.23 -3.06
C ASN A 33 -4.78 -3.94 -2.63
N THR A 34 -5.85 -3.75 -3.41
CA THR A 34 -7.18 -4.35 -3.21
C THR A 34 -7.22 -5.87 -3.34
N ASN A 35 -6.12 -6.52 -3.72
CA ASN A 35 -5.98 -7.98 -3.80
C ASN A 35 -5.09 -8.51 -2.64
N GLY A 36 -4.71 -7.64 -1.70
CA GLY A 36 -3.82 -7.98 -0.58
C GLY A 36 -2.34 -8.10 -0.92
N ARG A 37 -1.92 -7.76 -2.16
CA ARG A 37 -0.53 -7.81 -2.62
C ARG A 37 0.19 -6.47 -2.48
N TRP A 38 1.51 -6.52 -2.44
CA TRP A 38 2.38 -5.34 -2.52
C TRP A 38 2.60 -4.91 -3.97
N SER A 39 2.11 -3.73 -4.33
CA SER A 39 2.20 -3.17 -5.68
C SER A 39 2.99 -1.88 -5.71
N ALA A 40 3.73 -1.64 -6.79
CA ALA A 40 4.52 -0.44 -6.96
C ALA A 40 3.66 0.83 -7.03
N PHE A 41 4.24 1.94 -6.60
CA PHE A 41 3.77 3.29 -6.91
C PHE A 41 4.71 3.93 -7.96
N PRO A 42 4.18 4.56 -9.02
CA PRO A 42 2.76 4.72 -9.35
C PRO A 42 2.09 3.38 -9.71
N PRO A 43 0.80 3.19 -9.35
CA PRO A 43 0.09 1.94 -9.57
C PRO A 43 -0.05 1.61 -11.06
N LYS A 44 0.16 0.35 -11.44
CA LYS A 44 -0.02 -0.14 -12.82
C LYS A 44 -1.50 -0.13 -13.24
N LYS A 45 -1.76 -0.24 -14.55
CA LYS A 45 -3.11 -0.40 -15.10
C LYS A 45 -3.82 -1.58 -14.41
N ASN A 46 -5.07 -1.37 -13.97
CA ASN A 46 -5.93 -2.33 -13.26
C ASN A 46 -5.47 -2.70 -11.83
N ILE A 47 -4.57 -1.93 -11.22
CA ILE A 47 -4.21 -2.10 -9.82
C ILE A 47 -4.67 -0.87 -9.05
N SER A 48 -5.36 -1.10 -7.95
CA SER A 48 -5.78 -0.06 -7.00
C SER A 48 -5.08 -0.26 -5.66
N LEU A 49 -4.52 0.80 -5.11
CA LEU A 49 -3.88 0.81 -3.80
C LEU A 49 -4.89 1.17 -2.72
N LEU A 50 -4.76 0.53 -1.55
CA LEU A 50 -5.56 0.85 -0.39
C LEU A 50 -4.92 1.99 0.40
N TYR A 51 -5.74 2.96 0.77
CA TYR A 51 -5.33 4.07 1.63
C TYR A 51 -6.30 4.27 2.79
N TRP A 52 -5.86 5.02 3.79
CA TRP A 52 -6.64 5.42 4.97
C TRP A 52 -6.66 6.95 5.09
N ASN A 53 -7.77 7.49 5.59
CA ASN A 53 -7.95 8.94 5.75
C ASN A 53 -7.24 9.49 6.98
N SER A 54 -7.02 8.65 7.99
CA SER A 54 -6.44 9.08 9.26
C SER A 54 -5.34 8.16 9.75
N ARG A 55 -4.49 8.73 10.60
CA ARG A 55 -3.41 8.00 11.28
C ARG A 55 -3.95 6.89 12.19
N ASP A 56 -5.05 7.13 12.88
CA ASP A 56 -5.62 6.17 13.83
C ASP A 56 -6.22 4.95 13.13
N GLU A 57 -6.89 5.14 11.99
CA GLU A 57 -7.44 4.04 11.20
C GLU A 57 -6.33 3.14 10.62
N ILE A 58 -5.25 3.75 10.12
CA ILE A 58 -4.14 2.96 9.58
C ILE A 58 -3.35 2.26 10.68
N LEU A 59 -3.22 2.84 11.88
CA LEU A 59 -2.60 2.17 13.02
C LEU A 59 -3.33 0.87 13.38
N LYS A 60 -4.66 0.93 13.50
CA LYS A 60 -5.49 -0.28 13.73
C LYS A 60 -5.31 -1.32 12.62
N SER A 61 -5.25 -0.87 11.37
CA SER A 61 -5.07 -1.76 10.22
C SER A 61 -3.68 -2.37 10.16
N ALA A 62 -2.65 -1.62 10.58
CA ALA A 62 -1.29 -2.12 10.73
C ALA A 62 -1.22 -3.19 11.83
N GLU A 63 -1.87 -2.98 12.98
CA GLU A 63 -1.95 -3.97 14.06
C GLU A 63 -2.58 -5.29 13.57
N ILE A 64 -3.67 -5.22 12.81
CA ILE A 64 -4.30 -6.41 12.21
C ILE A 64 -3.33 -7.12 11.26
N ALA A 65 -2.65 -6.38 10.38
CA ALA A 65 -1.68 -6.96 9.45
C ALA A 65 -0.51 -7.62 10.20
N ILE A 66 0.03 -6.97 11.24
CA ILE A 66 1.10 -7.51 12.08
C ILE A 66 0.66 -8.78 12.80
N ASN A 67 -0.52 -8.77 13.42
CA ASN A 67 -1.08 -9.93 14.12
C ASN A 67 -1.36 -11.11 13.18
N SER A 68 -1.59 -10.84 11.88
CA SER A 68 -1.71 -11.87 10.85
C SER A 68 -0.36 -12.38 10.31
N GLY A 69 0.76 -11.85 10.80
CA GLY A 69 2.12 -12.28 10.42
C GLY A 69 2.77 -11.45 9.32
N ARG A 70 2.20 -10.30 8.93
CA ARG A 70 2.81 -9.40 7.94
C ARG A 70 3.67 -8.36 8.61
N ASN A 71 4.89 -8.20 8.13
CA ASN A 71 5.76 -7.13 8.56
C ASN A 71 5.52 -5.87 7.70
N VAL A 72 4.98 -4.80 8.29
CA VAL A 72 4.51 -3.61 7.59
C VAL A 72 5.01 -2.31 8.22
N HIS A 73 5.08 -1.26 7.40
CA HIS A 73 5.28 0.12 7.80
C HIS A 73 4.08 0.98 7.39
N ILE A 74 3.87 2.06 8.13
CA ILE A 74 2.91 3.10 7.80
C ILE A 74 3.65 4.19 7.03
N CYS A 75 3.19 4.48 5.83
CA CYS A 75 3.73 5.54 4.98
C CYS A 75 2.68 6.62 4.76
N LYS A 76 3.15 7.85 4.59
CA LYS A 76 2.33 8.98 4.15
C LYS A 76 2.89 9.46 2.82
N ILE A 77 2.05 9.55 1.80
CA ILE A 77 2.44 10.06 0.48
C ILE A 77 1.49 11.16 0.03
N SER A 78 1.94 11.97 -0.92
CA SER A 78 1.10 12.90 -1.67
C SER A 78 1.24 12.67 -3.17
N THR A 79 0.16 12.93 -3.92
CA THR A 79 0.23 12.94 -5.38
C THR A 79 -0.79 13.90 -5.98
N THR A 80 -0.38 14.61 -7.04
CA THR A 80 -1.23 15.49 -7.85
C THR A 80 -1.71 14.84 -9.15
N GLU A 81 -1.15 13.68 -9.50
CA GLU A 81 -1.47 13.00 -10.75
C GLU A 81 -2.82 12.30 -10.66
N LYS A 82 -3.80 12.77 -11.44
CA LYS A 82 -5.16 12.21 -11.47
C LYS A 82 -5.17 10.69 -11.64
N VAL A 83 -4.31 10.14 -12.50
CA VAL A 83 -4.24 8.69 -12.73
C VAL A 83 -3.85 7.90 -11.47
N ASN A 84 -3.05 8.49 -10.58
CA ASN A 84 -2.70 7.88 -9.30
C ASN A 84 -3.86 8.01 -8.32
N GLN A 85 -4.49 9.19 -8.27
CA GLN A 85 -5.66 9.45 -7.42
C GLN A 85 -6.84 8.52 -7.77
N ASP A 86 -7.13 8.33 -9.06
CA ASP A 86 -8.18 7.42 -9.56
C ASP A 86 -7.91 5.95 -9.19
N ARG A 87 -6.68 5.61 -8.79
CA ARG A 87 -6.24 4.26 -8.37
C ARG A 87 -6.00 4.16 -6.86
N MET A 88 -6.37 5.17 -6.09
CA MET A 88 -6.42 5.11 -4.63
C MET A 88 -7.84 4.76 -4.19
N ILE A 89 -8.00 3.67 -3.45
CA ILE A 89 -9.27 3.22 -2.90
C ILE A 89 -9.22 3.35 -1.38
N ASN A 90 -10.18 4.09 -0.83
CA ASN A 90 -10.29 4.22 0.61
C ASN A 90 -10.61 2.85 1.21
N TYR A 91 -9.84 2.47 2.21
CA TYR A 91 -10.05 1.24 2.93
C TYR A 91 -11.44 1.20 3.59
N ASN A 92 -12.04 0.02 3.58
CA ASN A 92 -13.27 -0.30 4.30
C ASN A 92 -13.27 -1.78 4.67
N GLU A 93 -14.28 -2.22 5.42
CA GLU A 93 -14.36 -3.59 5.96
C GLU A 93 -14.35 -4.69 4.89
N ASN A 94 -14.82 -4.41 3.66
CA ASN A 94 -14.76 -5.38 2.56
C ASN A 94 -13.32 -5.75 2.17
N HIS A 95 -12.36 -4.90 2.53
CA HIS A 95 -10.94 -5.12 2.27
C HIS A 95 -10.19 -5.69 3.48
N LEU A 96 -10.87 -6.10 4.55
CA LEU A 96 -10.23 -6.67 5.75
C LEU A 96 -9.32 -7.87 5.42
N SER A 97 -9.76 -8.73 4.52
CA SER A 97 -8.99 -9.86 4.01
C SER A 97 -7.69 -9.44 3.29
N CYS A 98 -7.62 -8.21 2.76
CA CYS A 98 -6.40 -7.69 2.15
C CYS A 98 -5.31 -7.47 3.17
N LEU A 99 -5.65 -7.25 4.45
CA LEU A 99 -4.68 -7.07 5.53
C LEU A 99 -4.01 -8.38 5.92
N THR A 100 -4.69 -9.52 5.78
CA THR A 100 -4.20 -10.81 6.27
C THR A 100 -3.42 -11.61 5.24
N GLY A 101 -3.49 -11.26 3.96
CA GLY A 101 -2.69 -11.91 2.93
C GLY A 101 -3.21 -11.69 1.52
N TYR A 102 -2.79 -12.55 0.58
CA TYR A 102 -3.24 -12.52 -0.80
C TYR A 102 -4.63 -13.14 -0.96
N ILE A 103 -5.51 -12.45 -1.67
CA ILE A 103 -6.86 -12.94 -2.01
C ILE A 103 -6.86 -13.43 -3.46
N LYS A 104 -7.29 -14.69 -3.67
CA LYS A 104 -7.35 -15.31 -5.00
C LYS A 104 -8.43 -14.70 -5.89
#